data_AF-A0A285TVD9-F1
#
_entry.id   AF-A0A285TVD9-F1
#
_cell.length_a   1.000
_cell.length_b   1.000
_cell.length_c   1.000
_cell.angle_alpha   90.00
_cell.angle_beta   90.00
_cell.angle_gamma   90.00
#
_symmetry.space_group_name_H-M   'P 1'
#
loop_
_entity.id
_entity.type
_entity.pdbx_description
1 polymer ?
#
loop_
_entity_poly.entity_id
_entity_poly.type
_entity_poly.pdbx_seq_one_letter_code
_entity_poly.pdbx_strand_id
1 'polypeptide(L)'
;MTPPPVFPMIGSDQETDAGKNEMPLLRYASRCGWISEELKDELSGEQQEDVYEAIARMTVSVWTAFRRERSDEIAALAVATPQQRKKLLLKAKPKDRGLLLFGASQYCLEAKEILAAIHEHCQPGLSYRKMIAAAHQVISDYDKCFPIPWAGQLPPPFGNRQWFAPEPEGDG
;
A
#
# COMPACT_ATOMS: atom_id res chain seq x y z
N MET A 1 26.48 38.69 -37.50
CA MET A 1 26.78 37.30 -37.11
C MET A 1 27.24 37.32 -35.67
N THR A 2 26.38 36.90 -34.76
CA THR A 2 26.64 36.86 -33.31
C THR A 2 27.24 35.50 -32.95
N PRO A 3 28.31 35.42 -32.14
CA PRO A 3 28.85 34.14 -31.70
C PRO A 3 27.85 33.41 -30.78
N PRO A 4 27.88 32.06 -30.77
CA PRO A 4 27.03 31.28 -29.87
C PRO A 4 27.46 31.44 -28.41
N PRO A 5 26.55 31.26 -27.45
CA PRO A 5 26.88 31.34 -26.02
C PRO A 5 27.77 30.17 -25.61
N VAL A 6 28.83 30.49 -24.86
CA VAL A 6 29.72 29.53 -24.20
C VAL A 6 29.00 29.02 -22.96
N PHE A 7 28.70 27.72 -22.91
CA PHE A 7 28.21 27.06 -21.70
C PHE A 7 29.35 26.92 -20.69
N PRO A 8 29.16 27.29 -19.41
CA PRO A 8 30.16 27.03 -18.39
C PRO A 8 30.30 25.52 -18.19
N MET A 9 31.53 25.03 -18.32
CA MET A 9 31.94 23.70 -17.89
C MET A 9 31.66 23.57 -16.39
N ILE A 10 30.77 22.64 -16.04
CA ILE A 10 30.51 22.27 -14.66
C ILE A 10 31.81 21.69 -14.11
N GLY A 11 32.41 22.43 -13.17
CA GLY A 11 33.58 22.01 -12.42
C GLY A 11 33.25 20.85 -11.49
N SER A 12 34.13 19.85 -11.55
CA SER A 12 34.76 19.17 -10.42
C SER A 12 33.92 18.89 -9.16
N ASP A 13 33.59 17.62 -9.00
CA ASP A 13 33.83 16.82 -7.80
C ASP A 13 33.85 17.61 -6.48
N GLN A 14 32.67 17.79 -5.91
CA GLN A 14 32.54 17.76 -4.46
C GLN A 14 31.81 16.48 -4.08
N GLU A 15 32.59 15.52 -3.55
CA GLU A 15 32.09 14.42 -2.73
C GLU A 15 31.23 15.02 -1.62
N THR A 16 29.92 15.01 -1.83
CA THR A 16 28.96 15.25 -0.76
C THR A 16 28.94 14.03 0.14
N ASP A 17 29.35 14.28 1.39
CA ASP A 17 29.16 13.47 2.60
C ASP A 17 27.80 12.73 2.60
N ALA A 18 27.75 11.55 1.96
CA ALA A 18 26.57 10.68 1.85
C ALA A 18 26.44 9.76 3.09
N GLY A 19 26.91 10.22 4.25
CA GLY A 19 27.11 9.39 5.42
C GLY A 19 26.00 9.42 6.46
N LYS A 20 24.94 10.23 6.34
CA LYS A 20 23.98 10.43 7.45
C LYS A 20 22.53 10.57 6.99
N ASN A 21 21.73 9.58 7.41
CA ASN A 21 20.26 9.57 7.47
C ASN A 21 19.45 9.16 6.23
N GLU A 22 19.96 8.27 5.37
CA GLU A 22 19.03 7.40 4.64
C GLU A 22 18.40 6.42 5.65
N MET A 23 17.25 6.78 6.23
CA MET A 23 16.41 5.76 6.83
C MET A 23 16.04 4.79 5.70
N PRO A 24 16.49 3.52 5.74
CA PRO A 24 16.24 2.59 4.64
C PRO A 24 14.74 2.49 4.43
N LEU A 25 14.27 2.47 3.17
CA LEU A 25 12.86 2.27 2.82
C LEU A 25 12.26 1.06 3.57
N LEU A 26 13.08 0.06 3.91
CA LEU A 26 12.71 -1.08 4.76
C LEU A 26 12.20 -0.70 6.16
N ARG A 27 12.70 0.37 6.79
CA ARG A 27 12.18 0.87 8.07
C ARG A 27 10.77 1.41 7.91
N TYR A 28 10.52 2.17 6.84
CA TYR A 28 9.17 2.65 6.53
C TYR A 28 8.24 1.48 6.21
N ALA A 29 8.69 0.52 5.41
CA ALA A 29 7.94 -0.70 5.12
C ALA A 29 7.57 -1.47 6.41
N SER A 30 8.53 -1.65 7.30
CA SER A 30 8.30 -2.28 8.60
C SER A 30 7.26 -1.51 9.42
N ARG A 31 7.36 -0.17 9.45
CA ARG A 31 6.42 0.67 10.19
C ARG A 31 5.00 0.62 9.61
N CYS A 32 4.86 0.53 8.29
CA CYS A 32 3.57 0.32 7.64
C CYS A 32 2.92 -1.00 8.11
N GLY A 33 3.69 -2.09 8.21
CA GLY A 33 3.18 -3.35 8.77
C GLY A 33 2.68 -3.21 10.22
N TRP A 34 3.40 -2.46 11.06
CA TRP A 34 2.98 -2.23 12.45
C TRP A 34 1.69 -1.40 12.54
N ILE A 35 1.55 -0.38 11.69
CA ILE A 35 0.33 0.44 11.63
C ILE A 35 -0.86 -0.42 11.19
N SER A 36 -0.67 -1.38 10.28
CA SER A 36 -1.71 -2.32 9.88
C SER A 36 -2.23 -3.15 11.06
N GLU A 37 -1.35 -3.67 11.91
CA GLU A 37 -1.76 -4.40 13.12
C GLU A 37 -2.44 -3.48 14.14
N GLU A 38 -1.94 -2.25 14.31
CA GLU A 38 -2.56 -1.25 15.19
C GLU A 38 -4.00 -0.92 14.76
N LEU A 39 -4.26 -0.83 13.45
CA LEU A 39 -5.60 -0.61 12.88
C LEU A 39 -6.53 -1.80 13.13
N LYS A 40 -5.99 -3.04 13.12
CA LYS A 40 -6.74 -4.24 13.47
C LYS A 40 -7.17 -4.22 14.94
N ASP A 41 -6.25 -3.83 15.83
CA ASP A 41 -6.47 -3.77 17.27
C ASP A 41 -7.47 -2.69 17.71
N GLU A 42 -7.85 -1.77 16.80
CA GLU A 42 -8.96 -0.83 17.04
C GLU A 42 -10.34 -1.50 17.01
N LEU A 43 -10.43 -2.71 16.44
CA LEU A 43 -11.65 -3.51 16.38
C LEU A 43 -11.67 -4.53 17.52
N SER A 44 -12.82 -4.68 18.19
CA SER A 44 -13.05 -5.83 19.06
C SER A 44 -13.07 -7.13 18.24
N GLY A 45 -12.89 -8.28 18.90
CA GLY A 45 -12.96 -9.59 18.22
C GLY A 45 -14.26 -9.79 17.42
N GLU A 46 -15.40 -9.44 18.01
CA GLU A 46 -16.71 -9.48 17.33
C GLU A 46 -16.75 -8.57 16.10
N GLN A 47 -16.20 -7.35 16.19
CA GLN A 47 -16.13 -6.43 15.05
C GLN A 47 -15.20 -6.93 13.95
N GLN A 48 -14.12 -7.64 14.30
CA GLN A 48 -13.24 -8.28 13.31
C GLN A 48 -14.00 -9.40 12.58
N GLU A 49 -14.75 -10.23 13.31
CA GLU A 49 -15.62 -11.27 12.73
C GLU A 49 -16.67 -10.68 11.79
N ASP A 50 -17.35 -9.60 12.18
CA ASP A 50 -18.30 -8.88 11.33
C ASP A 50 -17.67 -8.40 10.02
N VAL A 51 -16.44 -7.85 10.10
CA VAL A 51 -15.68 -7.41 8.93
C VAL A 51 -15.32 -8.61 8.05
N TYR A 52 -14.90 -9.73 8.64
CA TYR A 52 -14.61 -10.94 7.88
C TYR A 52 -15.83 -11.48 7.16
N GLU A 53 -16.98 -11.53 7.82
CA GLU A 53 -18.23 -11.93 7.17
C GLU A 53 -18.62 -10.98 6.05
N ALA A 54 -18.47 -9.67 6.27
CA ALA A 54 -18.77 -8.67 5.25
C ALA A 54 -17.87 -8.84 4.02
N ILE A 55 -16.55 -8.95 4.22
CA ILE A 55 -15.59 -9.18 3.13
C ILE A 55 -15.84 -10.53 2.45
N ALA A 56 -16.16 -11.58 3.21
CA ALA A 56 -16.43 -12.91 2.67
C ALA A 56 -17.63 -12.94 1.70
N ARG A 57 -18.60 -12.05 1.91
CA ARG A 57 -19.79 -11.90 1.06
C ARG A 57 -19.59 -10.92 -0.10
N MET A 58 -18.48 -10.16 -0.12
CA MET A 58 -18.17 -9.21 -1.19
C MET A 58 -17.39 -9.88 -2.31
N THR A 59 -17.72 -9.54 -3.55
CA THR A 59 -16.85 -9.83 -4.69
C THR A 59 -15.65 -8.89 -4.67
N VAL A 60 -14.57 -9.28 -5.37
CA VAL A 60 -13.40 -8.40 -5.56
C VAL A 60 -13.81 -7.07 -6.18
N SER A 61 -14.69 -7.09 -7.19
CA SER A 61 -15.19 -5.88 -7.84
C SER A 61 -15.93 -4.94 -6.88
N VAL A 62 -16.75 -5.49 -5.99
CA VAL A 62 -17.46 -4.70 -4.95
C VAL A 62 -16.47 -4.11 -3.95
N TRP A 63 -15.50 -4.90 -3.49
CA TRP A 63 -14.46 -4.41 -2.58
C TRP A 63 -13.61 -3.30 -3.22
N THR A 64 -13.19 -3.48 -4.47
CA THR A 64 -12.44 -2.46 -5.22
C THR A 64 -13.26 -1.19 -5.42
N ALA A 65 -14.56 -1.30 -5.72
CA ALA A 65 -15.44 -0.15 -5.84
C ALA A 65 -15.57 0.62 -4.52
N PHE A 66 -15.79 -0.10 -3.40
CA PHE A 66 -15.83 0.49 -2.06
C PHE A 66 -14.56 1.25 -1.73
N ARG A 67 -13.38 0.62 -1.94
CA ARG A 67 -12.08 1.26 -1.72
C ARG A 67 -11.87 2.50 -2.57
N ARG A 68 -12.34 2.49 -3.82
CA ARG A 68 -12.24 3.65 -4.72
C ARG A 68 -13.11 4.80 -4.23
N GLU A 69 -14.37 4.52 -3.91
CA GLU A 69 -15.32 5.51 -3.39
C GLU A 69 -14.84 6.14 -2.08
N ARG A 70 -14.25 5.33 -1.19
CA ARG A 70 -13.83 5.76 0.16
C ARG A 70 -12.32 5.97 0.29
N SER A 71 -11.63 6.18 -0.82
CA SER A 71 -10.16 6.28 -0.86
C SER A 71 -9.61 7.37 0.06
N ASP A 72 -10.22 8.56 0.07
CA ASP A 72 -9.80 9.67 0.94
C ASP A 72 -9.97 9.34 2.43
N GLU A 73 -11.08 8.70 2.82
CA GLU A 73 -11.35 8.30 4.20
C GLU A 73 -10.36 7.22 4.66
N ILE A 74 -10.10 6.23 3.80
CA ILE A 74 -9.15 5.14 4.03
C ILE A 74 -7.73 5.71 4.20
N ALA A 75 -7.31 6.59 3.30
CA ALA A 75 -5.99 7.23 3.37
C ALA A 75 -5.85 8.06 4.64
N ALA A 76 -6.88 8.84 5.00
CA ALA A 76 -6.89 9.65 6.22
C ALA A 76 -6.77 8.78 7.48
N LEU A 77 -7.43 7.62 7.53
CA LEU A 77 -7.31 6.68 8.64
C LEU A 77 -5.91 6.05 8.74
N ALA A 78 -5.34 5.65 7.60
CA ALA A 78 -4.02 5.00 7.54
C ALA A 78 -2.90 5.90 8.09
N VAL A 79 -2.96 7.21 7.83
CA VAL A 79 -1.93 8.17 8.28
C VAL A 79 -2.25 8.85 9.62
N ALA A 80 -3.47 8.68 10.14
CA ALA A 80 -3.90 9.30 11.39
C ALA A 80 -3.28 8.60 12.61
N THR A 81 -3.08 9.39 13.68
CA THR A 81 -2.76 8.86 15.02
C THR A 81 -3.97 8.15 15.64
N PRO A 82 -3.80 7.28 16.66
CA PRO A 82 -4.91 6.60 17.33
C PRO A 82 -6.02 7.54 17.82
N GLN A 83 -5.65 8.71 18.34
CA GLN A 83 -6.63 9.70 18.82
C GLN A 83 -7.39 10.37 17.69
N GLN A 84 -6.75 10.60 16.54
CA GLN A 84 -7.38 11.17 15.36
C GLN A 84 -8.32 10.17 14.68
N ARG A 85 -7.94 8.89 14.60
CA ARG A 85 -8.79 7.84 14.02
C ARG A 85 -10.12 7.72 14.72
N LYS A 86 -10.15 7.76 16.06
CA LYS A 86 -11.42 7.81 16.83
C LYS A 86 -12.33 8.94 16.36
N LYS A 87 -11.78 10.15 16.12
CA LYS A 87 -12.56 11.29 15.62
C LYS A 87 -13.04 11.11 14.17
N LEU A 88 -12.22 10.51 13.32
CA LEU A 88 -12.59 10.20 11.93
C LEU A 88 -13.71 9.14 11.88
N LEU A 89 -13.58 8.07 12.65
CA LEU A 89 -14.57 6.99 12.72
C LEU A 89 -15.91 7.47 13.29
N LEU A 90 -15.92 8.43 14.22
CA LEU A 90 -17.17 9.02 14.71
C LEU A 90 -17.98 9.72 13.61
N LYS A 91 -17.32 10.27 12.58
CA LYS A 91 -17.96 10.89 11.42
C LYS A 91 -18.44 9.86 10.38
N ALA A 92 -17.80 8.70 10.33
CA ALA A 92 -18.18 7.62 9.45
C ALA A 92 -19.48 6.93 9.92
N LYS A 93 -20.26 6.42 8.96
CA LYS A 93 -21.45 5.61 9.23
C LYS A 93 -21.02 4.39 10.06
N PRO A 94 -21.73 4.03 11.15
CA PRO A 94 -21.33 2.93 12.03
C PRO A 94 -21.02 1.62 11.29
N LYS A 95 -21.87 1.27 10.30
CA LYS A 95 -21.72 0.07 9.47
C LYS A 95 -20.48 0.06 8.56
N ASP A 96 -19.92 1.22 8.23
CA ASP A 96 -18.78 1.33 7.32
C ASP A 96 -17.44 1.31 8.09
N ARG A 97 -17.44 1.55 9.41
CA ARG A 97 -16.23 1.74 10.23
C ARG A 97 -15.26 0.57 10.14
N GLY A 98 -15.77 -0.66 10.27
CA GLY A 98 -14.95 -1.86 10.18
C GLY A 98 -14.27 -2.02 8.82
N LEU A 99 -15.04 -1.82 7.74
CA LEU A 99 -14.53 -1.89 6.38
C LEU A 99 -13.53 -0.77 6.05
N LEU A 100 -13.72 0.42 6.63
CA LEU A 100 -12.77 1.52 6.50
C LEU A 100 -11.44 1.20 7.19
N LEU A 101 -11.47 0.61 8.39
CA LEU A 101 -10.26 0.16 9.09
C LEU A 101 -9.57 -1.00 8.36
N PHE A 102 -10.34 -1.95 7.83
CA PHE A 102 -9.81 -3.01 6.96
C PHE A 102 -9.12 -2.44 5.72
N GLY A 103 -9.77 -1.48 5.04
CA GLY A 103 -9.19 -0.80 3.88
C GLY A 103 -7.92 -0.02 4.22
N ALA A 104 -7.88 0.65 5.37
CA ALA A 104 -6.70 1.37 5.84
C ALA A 104 -5.55 0.41 6.16
N SER A 105 -5.84 -0.71 6.83
CA SER A 105 -4.88 -1.78 7.09
C SER A 105 -4.33 -2.34 5.77
N GLN A 106 -5.19 -2.56 4.77
CA GLN A 106 -4.76 -2.99 3.44
C GLN A 106 -3.82 -1.97 2.78
N TYR A 107 -4.16 -0.68 2.81
CA TYR A 107 -3.29 0.39 2.29
C TYR A 107 -1.90 0.37 2.93
N CYS A 108 -1.83 0.12 4.25
CA CYS A 108 -0.55 0.00 4.94
C CYS A 108 0.25 -1.22 4.48
N LEU A 109 -0.39 -2.37 4.29
CA LEU A 109 0.30 -3.56 3.78
C LEU A 109 0.75 -3.38 2.33
N GLU A 110 -0.07 -2.78 1.47
CA GLU A 110 0.30 -2.45 0.09
C GLU A 110 1.53 -1.53 0.06
N ALA A 111 1.52 -0.48 0.88
CA ALA A 111 2.66 0.43 1.01
C ALA A 111 3.92 -0.30 1.50
N LYS A 112 3.80 -1.23 2.45
CA LYS A 112 4.92 -2.06 2.92
C LYS A 112 5.56 -2.84 1.77
N GLU A 113 4.76 -3.56 1.00
CA GLU A 113 5.27 -4.41 -0.09
C GLU A 113 5.89 -3.56 -1.22
N ILE A 114 5.25 -2.43 -1.58
CA ILE A 114 5.79 -1.50 -2.58
C ILE A 114 7.13 -0.91 -2.11
N LEU A 115 7.22 -0.44 -0.86
CA LEU A 115 8.46 0.15 -0.33
C LEU A 115 9.60 -0.87 -0.25
N ALA A 116 9.30 -2.12 0.10
CA ALA A 116 10.26 -3.20 0.10
C ALA A 116 10.78 -3.52 -1.31
N ALA A 117 9.88 -3.62 -2.30
CA ALA A 117 10.24 -3.88 -3.68
C ALA A 117 11.05 -2.71 -4.29
N ILE A 118 10.70 -1.46 -3.99
CA ILE A 118 11.50 -0.29 -4.41
C ILE A 118 12.91 -0.38 -3.80
N HIS A 119 13.01 -0.73 -2.52
CA HIS A 119 14.31 -0.89 -1.87
C HIS A 119 15.17 -1.96 -2.53
N GLU A 120 14.58 -3.03 -3.03
CA GLU A 120 15.30 -4.12 -3.69
C GLU A 120 15.75 -3.72 -5.10
N HIS A 121 14.82 -3.20 -5.91
CA HIS A 121 15.04 -3.06 -7.36
C HIS A 121 15.54 -1.67 -7.79
N CYS A 122 15.15 -0.61 -7.08
CA CYS A 122 15.39 0.77 -7.51
C CYS A 122 16.58 1.41 -6.79
N GLN A 123 17.79 0.92 -7.10
CA GLN A 123 19.02 1.47 -6.53
C GLN A 123 19.44 2.81 -7.19
N PRO A 124 19.99 3.76 -6.42
CA PRO A 124 20.67 4.92 -6.98
C PRO A 124 21.79 4.52 -7.95
N GLY A 125 22.02 5.32 -9.00
CA GLY A 125 23.08 5.10 -9.99
C GLY A 125 22.71 4.22 -11.19
N LEU A 126 21.47 3.71 -11.26
CA LEU A 126 20.96 3.06 -12.46
C LEU A 126 20.78 4.06 -13.61
N SER A 127 21.03 3.62 -14.85
CA SER A 127 20.66 4.40 -16.03
C SER A 127 19.14 4.51 -16.17
N TYR A 128 18.65 5.56 -16.83
CA TYR A 128 17.20 5.78 -16.99
C TYR A 128 16.46 4.58 -17.58
N ARG A 129 17.05 3.86 -18.54
CA ARG A 129 16.44 2.65 -19.13
C ARG A 129 16.38 1.49 -18.12
N LYS A 130 17.42 1.31 -17.30
CA LYS A 130 17.42 0.30 -16.23
C LYS A 130 16.44 0.65 -15.12
N MET A 131 16.27 1.93 -14.80
CA MET A 131 15.29 2.39 -13.83
C MET A 131 13.85 2.10 -14.29
N ILE A 132 13.54 2.26 -15.58
CA ILE A 132 12.23 1.86 -16.14
C ILE A 132 11.98 0.36 -15.94
N ALA A 133 12.98 -0.48 -16.22
CA ALA A 133 12.86 -1.92 -16.01
C ALA A 133 12.68 -2.29 -14.52
N ALA A 134 13.42 -1.64 -13.63
CA ALA A 134 13.29 -1.82 -12.18
C ALA A 134 11.90 -1.41 -11.66
N ALA A 135 11.38 -0.27 -12.11
CA ALA A 135 10.04 0.18 -11.75
C ALA A 135 8.95 -0.80 -12.22
N HIS A 136 9.13 -1.41 -13.40
CA HIS A 136 8.23 -2.46 -13.86
C HIS A 136 8.29 -3.71 -12.97
N GLN A 137 9.50 -4.09 -12.50
CA GLN A 137 9.65 -5.22 -11.59
C GLN A 137 8.91 -4.98 -10.25
N VAL A 138 8.99 -3.77 -9.70
CA VAL A 138 8.23 -3.37 -8.50
C VAL A 138 6.73 -3.58 -8.68
N ILE A 139 6.18 -3.13 -9.82
CA ILE A 139 4.75 -3.30 -10.12
C ILE A 139 4.40 -4.80 -10.24
N SER A 140 5.21 -5.56 -10.97
CA SER A 140 5.01 -7.01 -11.15
C SER A 140 5.04 -7.77 -9.81
N ASP A 141 5.94 -7.41 -8.89
CA ASP A 141 6.05 -8.08 -7.59
C ASP A 141 4.89 -7.72 -6.67
N TYR A 142 4.43 -6.46 -6.71
CA TYR A 142 3.21 -6.06 -6.03
C TYR A 142 1.98 -6.83 -6.54
N ASP A 143 1.81 -6.94 -7.85
CA ASP A 143 0.67 -7.65 -8.46
C ASP A 143 0.65 -9.14 -8.06
N LYS A 144 1.80 -9.78 -7.85
CA LYS A 144 1.87 -11.18 -7.37
C LYS A 144 1.49 -11.33 -5.89
N CYS A 145 1.71 -10.29 -5.10
CA CYS A 145 1.69 -10.36 -3.64
C CYS A 145 0.56 -9.54 -3.01
N PHE A 146 -0.50 -9.21 -3.77
CA PHE A 146 -1.60 -8.35 -3.33
C PHE A 146 -2.03 -8.67 -1.89
N PRO A 147 -1.64 -7.84 -0.91
CA PRO A 147 -1.71 -8.25 0.48
C PRO A 147 -3.15 -8.10 0.97
N ILE A 148 -3.67 -9.18 1.55
CA ILE A 148 -4.98 -9.20 2.20
C ILE A 148 -4.73 -9.01 3.69
N PRO A 149 -5.32 -7.98 4.33
CA PRO A 149 -5.28 -7.86 5.77
C PRO A 149 -5.80 -9.12 6.43
N TRP A 150 -5.06 -9.57 7.44
CA TRP A 150 -5.53 -10.56 8.39
C TRP A 150 -5.91 -11.92 7.76
N ALA A 151 -5.26 -12.24 6.63
CA ALA A 151 -5.54 -13.40 5.77
C ALA A 151 -5.69 -14.76 6.49
N GLY A 152 -5.03 -14.95 7.64
CA GLY A 152 -5.14 -16.18 8.43
C GLY A 152 -6.52 -16.45 9.07
N GLN A 153 -7.43 -15.47 9.06
CA GLN A 153 -8.76 -15.56 9.69
C GLN A 153 -9.92 -15.50 8.69
N LEU A 154 -9.63 -15.30 7.40
CA LEU A 154 -10.67 -15.20 6.37
C LEU A 154 -11.05 -16.58 5.82
N PRO A 155 -12.36 -16.91 5.69
CA PRO A 155 -12.79 -18.16 5.08
C PRO A 155 -12.40 -18.20 3.58
N PRO A 156 -12.25 -19.38 2.96
CA PRO A 156 -12.03 -19.49 1.53
C PRO A 156 -13.12 -18.74 0.73
N PRO A 157 -12.78 -18.05 -0.37
CA PRO A 157 -11.53 -18.11 -1.13
C PRO A 157 -10.38 -17.26 -0.58
N PHE A 158 -10.63 -16.43 0.43
CA PHE A 158 -9.68 -15.42 0.89
C PHE A 158 -8.47 -16.00 1.64
N GLY A 159 -8.64 -17.14 2.31
CA GLY A 159 -7.56 -17.84 3.00
C GLY A 159 -6.66 -18.71 2.11
N ASN A 160 -7.08 -19.06 0.87
CA ASN A 160 -6.38 -20.06 0.03
C ASN A 160 -6.51 -19.91 -1.52
N ARG A 161 -7.22 -18.90 -2.08
CA ARG A 161 -7.19 -18.61 -3.54
C ARG A 161 -6.29 -17.42 -3.81
N GLN A 162 -5.43 -17.55 -4.83
CA GLN A 162 -4.89 -16.40 -5.53
C GLN A 162 -6.07 -15.53 -5.99
N TRP A 163 -6.11 -14.28 -5.56
CA TRP A 163 -7.13 -13.27 -5.90
C TRP A 163 -7.32 -13.04 -7.41
N PHE A 164 -6.46 -13.64 -8.23
CA PHE A 164 -6.37 -13.49 -9.68
C PHE A 164 -6.94 -14.66 -10.48
N ALA A 165 -7.67 -15.60 -9.86
CA ALA A 165 -8.43 -16.55 -10.66
C ALA A 165 -9.53 -15.78 -11.43
N PRO A 166 -9.51 -15.77 -12.78
CA PRO A 166 -10.55 -15.10 -13.54
C PRO A 166 -11.92 -15.66 -13.12
N GLU A 167 -12.92 -14.79 -12.99
CA GLU A 167 -14.28 -15.26 -12.73
C GLU A 167 -14.63 -16.28 -13.82
N PRO A 168 -15.26 -17.42 -13.46
CA PRO A 168 -15.74 -18.33 -14.48
C PRO A 168 -16.68 -17.55 -15.38
N GLU A 169 -16.32 -17.43 -16.65
CA GLU A 169 -17.21 -16.88 -17.67
C GLU A 169 -18.52 -17.66 -17.57
N GLY A 170 -19.58 -16.98 -17.15
CA GLY A 170 -20.89 -17.60 -17.06
C GLY A 170 -21.33 -18.00 -18.46
N ASP A 171 -21.49 -19.30 -18.69
CA ASP A 171 -22.21 -19.81 -19.85
C ASP A 171 -23.63 -19.21 -19.83
N GLY A 172 -23.88 -18.29 -20.76
CA GLY A 172 -25.19 -17.71 -21.05
C GLY A 172 -26.05 -18.62 -21.91
#